data_AF-A0A8S3GAF6-F1
#
_entry.id   AF-A0A8S3GAF6-F1
#
_cell.length_a   1.000
_cell.length_b   1.000
_cell.length_c   1.000
_cell.angle_alpha   90.00
_cell.angle_beta   90.00
_cell.angle_gamma   90.00
#
_symmetry.space_group_name_H-M   'P 1'
#
loop_
_entity.id
_entity.type
_entity.pdbx_description
1 polymer ?
#
loop_
_entity_poly.entity_id
_entity_poly.type
_entity_poly.pdbx_seq_one_letter_code
_entity_poly.pdbx_strand_id
1 'polypeptide(L)'
;IQYKCSSLTPRRISLSINIERTLYRTNLAIFRRYWFCHKSPNVQLRYVRVQLHRSIAYRSDSELKLVSWPIEEGQLKLIMYKNNQENENEMLKKIQYNVRFLPVHKRPSIRSFRWHPLINKTRDSICPAEPEVIRIIEYPLVLTGRAYGKHFVLPTYHDYGLRLERQIRFTKPRFSIIFWLYIDEYYASESLAVHSAILQHLAFNNTYLTPGIFLNREGQIIVNMFGNLYDRMGTGARTIESIAKKDWCRMAFIVNEYKWDVYINCLQTWDKPIIATHTSPIYYFFDDQLGTFIVGGSVLTPSFRGFISQLDIYRRIALTYEQLPKKLNHSFMPYLPSIIQKSSECKRHFNSFTQSREQADLFNKRIQQK
;
A
#
# COMPACT_ATOMS: atom_id res chain seq x y z
N ILE A 1 10.31 -18.51 43.04
CA ILE A 1 10.02 -17.36 43.94
C ILE A 1 10.92 -17.47 45.15
N GLN A 2 11.70 -16.43 45.45
CA GLN A 2 12.53 -16.33 46.65
C GLN A 2 11.79 -15.50 47.70
N TYR A 3 11.71 -15.98 48.94
CA TYR A 3 11.04 -15.27 50.02
C TYR A 3 11.67 -15.54 51.39
N LYS A 4 11.52 -14.60 52.31
CA LYS A 4 11.90 -14.72 53.73
C LYS A 4 10.77 -14.13 54.57
N CYS A 5 10.42 -14.81 55.65
CA CYS A 5 9.29 -14.41 56.48
C CYS A 5 9.68 -14.17 57.93
N SER A 6 9.15 -13.09 58.49
CA SER A 6 9.34 -12.68 59.88
C SER A 6 8.30 -13.28 60.83
N SER A 7 7.10 -13.63 60.34
CA SER A 7 5.98 -14.12 61.16
C SER A 7 5.17 -15.23 60.49
N LEU A 8 4.50 -16.05 61.32
CA LEU A 8 3.56 -17.11 60.95
C LEU A 8 2.21 -16.53 60.54
N THR A 9 2.15 -15.87 59.40
CA THR A 9 0.91 -15.31 58.85
C THR A 9 0.62 -15.91 57.48
N PRO A 10 -0.64 -16.24 57.18
CA PRO A 10 -1.01 -16.68 55.83
C PRO A 10 -0.81 -15.52 54.86
N ARG A 11 0.00 -15.78 53.82
CA ARG A 11 0.23 -14.86 52.71
C ARG A 11 -0.40 -15.42 51.46
N ARG A 12 -1.19 -14.62 50.76
CA ARG A 12 -1.74 -15.01 49.45
C ARG A 12 -0.80 -14.50 48.37
N ILE A 13 -0.33 -15.39 47.52
CA ILE A 13 0.47 -15.01 46.35
C ILE A 13 -0.39 -15.23 45.11
N SER A 14 -0.49 -14.18 44.30
CA SER A 14 -1.17 -14.19 43.02
C SER A 14 -0.19 -13.82 41.93
N LEU A 15 -0.15 -14.61 40.87
CA LEU A 15 0.53 -14.29 39.62
C LEU A 15 -0.54 -14.12 38.55
N SER A 16 -0.52 -12.98 37.87
CA SER A 16 -1.41 -12.71 36.77
C SER A 16 -0.65 -12.22 35.54
N ILE A 17 -1.23 -12.42 34.37
CA ILE A 17 -0.75 -11.86 33.11
C ILE A 17 -1.72 -10.78 32.72
N ASN A 18 -1.19 -9.57 32.57
CA ASN A 18 -1.93 -8.47 31.99
C ASN A 18 -1.59 -8.39 30.50
N ILE A 19 -2.63 -8.40 29.67
CA ILE A 19 -2.51 -8.23 28.22
C ILE A 19 -3.24 -6.94 27.88
N GLU A 20 -2.49 -5.97 27.36
CA GLU A 20 -3.07 -4.76 26.80
C GLU A 20 -3.50 -5.03 25.36
N ARG A 21 -4.81 -5.08 25.13
CA ARG A 21 -5.38 -4.95 23.78
C ARG A 21 -5.85 -3.51 23.63
N THR A 22 -5.79 -2.99 22.40
CA THR A 22 -6.22 -1.63 22.03
C THR A 22 -7.63 -1.24 22.44
N LEU A 23 -8.49 -2.22 22.77
CA LEU A 23 -9.88 -1.97 23.20
C LEU A 23 -10.24 -2.53 24.58
N TYR A 24 -9.45 -3.44 25.18
CA TYR A 24 -9.75 -4.02 26.51
C TYR A 24 -8.47 -4.47 27.24
N ARG A 25 -8.34 -4.10 28.52
CA ARG A 25 -7.32 -4.67 29.41
C ARG A 25 -7.84 -5.98 29.99
N THR A 26 -7.19 -7.10 29.63
CA THR A 26 -7.53 -8.42 30.20
C THR A 26 -6.47 -8.83 31.21
N ASN A 27 -6.90 -9.01 32.47
CA ASN A 27 -6.05 -9.50 33.55
C ASN A 27 -6.38 -10.96 33.83
N LEU A 28 -5.52 -11.87 33.35
CA LEU A 28 -5.70 -13.31 33.48
C LEU A 28 -4.88 -13.83 34.67
N ALA A 29 -5.55 -14.29 35.72
CA ALA A 29 -4.88 -14.94 36.84
C ALA A 29 -4.38 -16.33 36.41
N ILE A 30 -3.06 -16.52 36.36
CA ILE A 30 -2.40 -17.76 35.92
C ILE A 30 -1.94 -18.63 37.09
N PHE A 31 -1.88 -18.07 38.29
CA PHE A 31 -1.61 -18.79 39.53
C PHE A 31 -2.12 -18.01 40.73
N ARG A 32 -2.81 -18.68 41.66
CA ARG A 32 -3.21 -18.12 42.95
C ARG A 32 -3.13 -19.21 44.01
N ARG A 33 -2.35 -18.98 45.07
CA ARG A 33 -2.22 -19.91 46.21
C ARG A 33 -2.07 -19.15 47.52
N TYR A 34 -2.56 -19.77 48.58
CA TYR A 34 -2.30 -19.36 49.96
C TYR A 34 -1.11 -20.14 50.49
N TRP A 35 -0.13 -19.42 51.04
CA TRP A 35 1.04 -19.99 51.68
C TRP A 35 1.03 -19.60 53.15
N PHE A 36 1.18 -20.59 54.01
CA PHE A 36 1.58 -20.36 55.39
C PHE A 36 3.08 -20.12 55.38
N CYS A 37 3.50 -18.95 55.88
CA CYS A 37 4.91 -18.65 55.94
C CYS A 37 5.47 -19.05 57.30
N HIS A 38 6.44 -19.97 57.32
CA HIS A 38 7.15 -20.32 58.55
C HIS A 38 8.33 -19.38 58.75
N LYS A 39 8.58 -18.97 59.99
CA LYS A 39 9.74 -18.14 60.34
C LYS A 39 11.01 -18.96 60.06
N SER A 40 11.87 -18.44 59.20
CA SER A 40 13.12 -19.10 58.83
C SER A 40 14.24 -18.05 58.67
N PRO A 41 15.45 -18.32 59.19
CA PRO A 41 16.57 -17.41 59.05
C PRO A 41 17.06 -17.31 57.58
N ASN A 42 16.85 -18.37 56.80
CA ASN A 42 17.33 -18.49 55.42
C ASN A 42 16.27 -18.10 54.39
N VAL A 43 16.72 -17.65 53.22
CA VAL A 43 15.85 -17.38 52.08
C VAL A 43 15.33 -18.71 51.54
N GLN A 44 14.01 -18.83 51.43
CA GLN A 44 13.34 -20.00 50.89
C GLN A 44 13.11 -19.83 49.39
N LEU A 45 13.36 -20.90 48.63
CA LEU A 45 13.09 -20.97 47.20
C LEU A 45 11.91 -21.91 46.95
N ARG A 46 10.90 -21.43 46.25
CA ARG A 46 9.76 -22.25 45.81
C ARG A 46 9.57 -22.14 44.31
N TYR A 47 9.56 -23.29 43.64
CA TYR A 47 9.18 -23.42 42.24
C TYR A 47 7.66 -23.52 42.13
N VAL A 48 7.09 -22.78 41.19
CA VAL A 48 5.65 -22.72 40.96
C VAL A 48 5.38 -23.15 39.53
N ARG A 49 4.53 -24.16 39.35
CA ARG A 49 4.00 -24.51 38.03
C ARG A 49 2.89 -23.52 37.67
N VAL A 50 3.12 -22.77 36.60
CA VAL A 50 2.17 -21.80 36.06
C VAL A 50 1.39 -22.45 34.92
N GLN A 51 0.08 -22.30 34.91
CA GLN A 51 -0.75 -22.72 33.78
C GLN A 51 -1.13 -21.48 32.97
N LEU A 52 -0.57 -21.38 31.77
CA LEU A 52 -0.88 -20.30 30.85
C LEU A 52 -2.26 -20.54 30.21
N HIS A 53 -2.99 -19.46 29.96
CA HIS A 53 -4.27 -19.54 29.23
C HIS A 53 -4.05 -20.12 27.83
N ARG A 54 -5.03 -20.87 27.31
CA ARG A 54 -4.91 -21.56 26.01
C ARG A 54 -4.56 -20.60 24.86
N SER A 55 -5.11 -19.39 24.88
CA SER A 55 -4.85 -18.33 23.89
C SER A 55 -3.39 -17.82 23.88
N ILE A 56 -2.60 -18.11 24.92
CA ILE A 56 -1.19 -17.75 25.03
C ILE A 56 -0.31 -18.97 24.79
N ALA A 57 -0.70 -20.12 25.36
CA ALA A 57 0.09 -21.35 25.33
C ALA A 57 0.05 -22.07 23.97
N TYR A 58 -1.07 -22.01 23.26
CA TYR A 58 -1.31 -22.82 22.08
C TYR A 58 -1.76 -21.99 20.88
N ARG A 59 -1.64 -22.60 19.69
CA ARG A 59 -2.26 -22.09 18.48
C ARG A 59 -3.78 -22.21 18.59
N SER A 60 -4.52 -21.14 18.30
CA SER A 60 -5.97 -21.23 18.15
C SER A 60 -6.24 -21.93 16.82
N ASP A 61 -6.65 -23.18 16.87
CA ASP A 61 -7.11 -23.91 15.69
C ASP A 61 -8.52 -23.40 15.35
N SER A 62 -8.58 -22.23 14.68
CA SER A 62 -9.68 -21.81 13.81
C SER A 62 -11.12 -21.87 14.36
N GLU A 63 -11.40 -21.38 15.58
CA GLU A 63 -12.79 -21.18 16.08
C GLU A 63 -12.97 -19.94 16.98
N LEU A 64 -12.32 -18.82 16.66
CA LEU A 64 -12.77 -17.50 17.12
C LEU A 64 -12.92 -16.58 15.91
N LYS A 65 -14.09 -16.70 15.29
CA LYS A 65 -14.70 -15.59 14.55
C LYS A 65 -14.62 -14.36 15.46
N LEU A 66 -14.04 -13.29 14.92
CA LEU A 66 -13.99 -11.93 15.48
C LEU A 66 -12.95 -11.73 16.63
N VAL A 67 -11.93 -10.89 16.37
CA VAL A 67 -11.14 -10.14 17.37
C VAL A 67 -9.96 -10.84 18.11
N SER A 68 -9.04 -11.50 17.40
CA SER A 68 -7.77 -11.91 18.06
C SER A 68 -6.53 -11.52 17.27
N TRP A 69 -6.05 -10.30 17.50
CA TRP A 69 -4.67 -9.93 17.20
C TRP A 69 -3.70 -10.89 17.93
N PRO A 70 -2.54 -11.23 17.32
CA PRO A 70 -1.57 -12.13 17.95
C PRO A 70 -1.05 -11.51 19.26
N ILE A 71 -1.23 -12.24 20.38
CA ILE A 71 -0.73 -11.82 21.69
C ILE A 71 0.76 -12.19 21.75
N GLU A 72 1.65 -11.28 21.40
CA GLU A 72 3.10 -11.54 21.40
C GLU A 72 3.81 -10.99 22.63
N GLU A 73 3.20 -10.00 23.29
CA GLU A 73 3.75 -9.38 24.48
C GLU A 73 2.70 -9.29 25.60
N GLY A 74 3.17 -9.28 26.84
CA GLY A 74 2.33 -9.08 28.02
C GLY A 74 3.15 -8.74 29.24
N GLN A 75 2.47 -8.42 30.33
CA GLN A 75 3.10 -8.11 31.61
C GLN A 75 2.73 -9.16 32.65
N LEU A 76 3.73 -9.88 33.15
CA LEU A 76 3.60 -10.78 34.28
C LEU A 76 3.63 -9.97 35.58
N LYS A 77 2.58 -10.06 36.38
CA LYS A 77 2.42 -9.35 37.65
C LYS A 77 2.36 -10.35 38.80
N LEU A 78 3.38 -10.32 39.66
CA LEU A 78 3.40 -11.08 40.91
C LEU A 78 2.98 -10.15 42.05
N ILE A 79 1.92 -10.51 42.76
CA ILE A 79 1.38 -9.74 43.88
C ILE A 79 1.34 -10.63 45.11
N MET A 80 1.86 -10.14 46.22
CA MET A 80 1.76 -10.77 47.52
C MET A 80 0.83 -9.97 48.42
N TYR A 81 -0.13 -10.65 49.02
CA TYR A 81 -1.09 -10.09 49.96
C TYR A 81 -0.86 -10.65 51.36
N LYS A 82 -1.03 -9.81 52.38
CA LYS A 82 -1.23 -10.22 53.77
C LYS A 82 -2.72 -10.45 53.98
N ASN A 83 -3.08 -11.58 54.59
CA ASN A 83 -4.45 -11.77 55.04
C ASN A 83 -4.54 -11.26 56.47
N ASN A 84 -5.30 -10.19 56.71
CA ASN A 84 -5.74 -9.84 58.05
C ASN A 84 -7.06 -10.57 58.32
N GLN A 85 -7.37 -10.87 59.59
CA GLN A 85 -8.58 -11.62 59.97
C GLN A 85 -9.88 -10.89 59.57
N GLU A 86 -9.81 -9.60 59.23
CA GLU A 86 -10.93 -8.76 58.80
C GLU A 86 -10.99 -8.59 57.28
N ASN A 87 -11.05 -9.68 56.50
CA ASN A 87 -11.35 -9.74 55.05
C ASN A 87 -10.57 -8.84 54.06
N GLU A 88 -9.72 -7.93 54.51
CA GLU A 88 -8.94 -7.02 53.69
C GLU A 88 -7.58 -7.64 53.37
N ASN A 89 -7.34 -7.86 52.07
CA ASN A 89 -6.06 -8.33 51.56
C ASN A 89 -5.12 -7.14 51.36
N GLU A 90 -4.33 -6.81 52.37
CA GLU A 90 -3.32 -5.74 52.26
C GLU A 90 -2.22 -6.17 51.27
N MET A 91 -1.97 -5.36 50.23
CA MET A 91 -0.92 -5.64 49.24
C MET A 91 0.46 -5.30 49.80
N LEU A 92 1.30 -6.31 50.02
CA LEU A 92 2.64 -6.12 50.59
C LEU A 92 3.68 -5.79 49.54
N LYS A 93 3.61 -6.46 48.39
CA LYS A 93 4.61 -6.32 47.33
C LYS A 93 4.01 -6.66 45.98
N LYS A 94 4.39 -5.87 44.98
CA LYS A 94 4.05 -6.05 43.58
C LYS A 94 5.34 -6.04 42.78
N ILE A 95 5.52 -7.04 41.93
CA ILE A 95 6.63 -7.12 40.98
C ILE A 95 6.03 -7.30 39.59
N GLN A 96 6.55 -6.56 38.61
CA GLN A 96 6.12 -6.62 37.22
C GLN A 96 7.30 -6.97 36.33
N TYR A 97 7.07 -7.86 35.37
CA TYR A 97 8.04 -8.23 34.35
C TYR A 97 7.38 -8.28 32.99
N ASN A 98 8.01 -7.64 32.00
CA ASN A 98 7.59 -7.77 30.61
C ASN A 98 7.99 -9.16 30.10
N VAL A 99 7.04 -9.85 29.50
CA VAL A 99 7.25 -11.18 28.94
C VAL A 99 6.88 -11.18 27.47
N ARG A 100 7.73 -11.81 26.68
CA ARG A 100 7.44 -12.11 25.27
C ARG A 100 6.98 -13.55 25.16
N PHE A 101 5.86 -13.75 24.48
CA PHE A 101 5.32 -15.07 24.19
C PHE A 101 5.84 -15.58 22.86
N LEU A 102 5.81 -16.90 22.66
CA LEU A 102 6.06 -17.45 21.34
C LEU A 102 5.05 -16.87 20.35
N PRO A 103 5.47 -16.45 19.15
CA PRO A 103 4.54 -16.00 18.14
C PRO A 103 3.60 -17.15 17.76
N VAL A 104 2.37 -16.83 17.35
CA VAL A 104 1.26 -17.81 17.20
C VAL A 104 1.65 -19.02 16.36
N HIS A 105 2.47 -18.82 15.32
CA HIS A 105 2.94 -19.86 14.40
C HIS A 105 3.98 -20.82 15.00
N LYS A 106 4.69 -20.44 16.08
CA LYS A 106 5.63 -21.31 16.81
C LYS A 106 4.99 -22.04 17.98
N ARG A 107 3.70 -21.80 18.26
CA ARG A 107 3.01 -22.43 19.39
C ARG A 107 2.59 -23.85 19.05
N PRO A 108 2.64 -24.78 20.02
CA PRO A 108 2.09 -26.11 19.84
C PRO A 108 0.57 -26.04 19.54
N SER A 109 0.08 -26.95 18.71
CA SER A 109 -1.36 -27.17 18.54
C SER A 109 -1.89 -28.05 19.66
N ILE A 110 -3.14 -27.82 20.09
CA ILE A 110 -3.82 -28.63 21.12
C ILE A 110 -4.26 -29.99 20.55
N ARG A 111 -4.41 -30.12 19.23
CA ARG A 111 -4.86 -31.36 18.59
C ARG A 111 -3.69 -32.06 17.90
N SER A 112 -3.51 -33.34 18.19
CA SER A 112 -2.75 -34.26 17.35
C SER A 112 -3.42 -34.25 15.96
N PHE A 113 -2.74 -33.70 14.95
CA PHE A 113 -3.28 -33.66 13.59
C PHE A 113 -3.61 -35.09 13.13
N ARG A 114 -4.88 -35.34 12.78
CA ARG A 114 -5.18 -36.38 11.78
C ARG A 114 -4.40 -35.99 10.52
N TRP A 115 -3.59 -36.92 10.04
CA TRP A 115 -2.82 -36.78 8.81
C TRP A 115 -3.73 -36.39 7.65
N HIS A 116 -3.77 -35.09 7.32
CA HIS A 116 -4.28 -34.62 6.05
C HIS A 116 -3.06 -34.38 5.14
N PRO A 117 -3.04 -34.91 3.90
CA PRO A 117 -1.85 -34.88 3.04
C PRO A 117 -1.41 -33.48 2.58
N LEU A 118 -2.12 -32.43 2.99
CA LEU A 118 -1.90 -31.05 2.56
C LEU A 118 -0.86 -30.29 3.39
N ILE A 119 -0.36 -30.85 4.50
CA ILE A 119 0.52 -30.14 5.45
C ILE A 119 2.03 -30.34 5.15
N ASN A 120 2.39 -31.23 4.22
CA ASN A 120 3.79 -31.50 3.85
C ASN A 120 4.33 -30.69 2.66
N LYS A 121 3.61 -29.67 2.18
CA LYS A 121 4.25 -28.63 1.35
C LYS A 121 4.86 -27.58 2.27
N THR A 122 6.18 -27.69 2.47
CA THR A 122 7.12 -26.59 2.69
C THR A 122 6.53 -25.26 3.18
N ARG A 123 6.85 -24.98 4.44
CA ARG A 123 6.38 -23.93 5.35
C ARG A 123 6.70 -22.47 4.97
N ASP A 124 7.06 -22.18 3.72
CA ASP A 124 7.33 -20.82 3.21
C ASP A 124 6.33 -20.35 2.14
N SER A 125 5.32 -21.14 1.80
CA SER A 125 4.45 -20.89 0.61
C SER A 125 2.93 -20.96 0.85
N ILE A 126 2.47 -21.10 2.09
CA ILE A 126 1.04 -21.37 2.37
C ILE A 126 0.15 -20.11 2.19
N CYS A 127 0.73 -18.92 2.16
CA CYS A 127 0.05 -17.74 1.62
C CYS A 127 0.88 -17.26 0.42
N PRO A 128 0.38 -17.27 -0.82
CA PRO A 128 1.02 -16.49 -1.86
C PRO A 128 1.08 -15.05 -1.33
N ALA A 129 2.30 -14.51 -1.16
CA ALA A 129 2.47 -13.13 -0.76
C ALA A 129 1.77 -12.29 -1.83
N GLU A 130 0.70 -11.59 -1.44
CA GLU A 130 -0.03 -10.76 -2.38
C GLU A 130 0.92 -9.69 -2.91
N PRO A 131 1.03 -9.51 -4.23
CA PRO A 131 2.00 -8.59 -4.80
C PRO A 131 1.68 -7.15 -4.35
N GLU A 132 2.55 -6.58 -3.53
CA GLU A 132 2.45 -5.17 -3.13
C GLU A 132 2.81 -4.22 -4.28
N VAL A 133 3.58 -4.73 -5.24
CA VAL A 133 3.94 -4.03 -6.48
C VAL A 133 3.21 -4.69 -7.64
N ILE A 134 2.40 -3.91 -8.34
CA ILE A 134 1.69 -4.36 -9.54
C ILE A 134 2.35 -3.74 -10.77
N ARG A 135 2.84 -4.61 -11.66
CA ARG A 135 3.38 -4.20 -12.96
C ARG A 135 2.25 -4.13 -13.98
N ILE A 136 1.99 -2.94 -14.52
CA ILE A 136 0.87 -2.68 -15.44
C ILE A 136 1.35 -2.62 -16.90
N ILE A 137 2.52 -2.03 -17.11
CA ILE A 137 3.10 -1.85 -18.44
C ILE A 137 4.57 -2.27 -18.37
N GLU A 138 4.92 -3.36 -19.04
CA GLU A 138 6.31 -3.85 -19.12
C GLU A 138 6.96 -3.55 -20.48
N TYR A 139 6.18 -3.00 -21.41
CA TYR A 139 6.57 -2.70 -22.79
C TYR A 139 6.30 -1.22 -23.13
N PRO A 140 6.96 -0.63 -24.14
CA PRO A 140 6.66 0.73 -24.57
C PRO A 140 5.22 0.86 -25.12
N LEU A 141 4.33 1.47 -24.36
CA LEU A 141 2.99 1.85 -24.79
C LEU A 141 3.07 3.15 -25.59
N VAL A 142 2.62 3.11 -26.84
CA VAL A 142 2.57 4.29 -27.72
C VAL A 142 1.33 5.13 -27.39
N LEU A 143 1.54 6.42 -27.19
CA LEU A 143 0.48 7.42 -27.05
C LEU A 143 0.52 8.36 -28.25
N THR A 144 -0.63 8.50 -28.92
CA THR A 144 -0.70 9.20 -30.22
C THR A 144 -1.14 10.65 -30.13
N GLY A 145 -1.52 11.10 -28.93
CA GLY A 145 -2.13 12.40 -28.71
C GLY A 145 -3.67 12.42 -28.80
N ARG A 146 -4.30 11.24 -28.91
CA ARG A 146 -5.77 11.10 -29.05
C ARG A 146 -6.44 10.76 -27.72
N ALA A 147 -7.77 10.88 -27.70
CA ALA A 147 -8.68 10.58 -26.57
C ALA A 147 -8.88 9.07 -26.31
N TYR A 148 -7.80 8.31 -26.34
CA TYR A 148 -7.78 6.89 -25.96
C TYR A 148 -6.47 6.52 -25.28
N GLY A 149 -6.52 5.44 -24.50
CA GLY A 149 -5.44 5.03 -23.62
C GLY A 149 -5.60 3.58 -23.18
N LYS A 150 -4.67 3.10 -22.35
CA LYS A 150 -4.73 1.74 -21.79
C LYS A 150 -5.51 1.78 -20.48
N HIS A 151 -6.66 1.11 -20.46
CA HIS A 151 -7.49 0.94 -19.26
C HIS A 151 -7.03 -0.28 -18.45
N PHE A 152 -7.05 -0.17 -17.13
CA PHE A 152 -6.75 -1.27 -16.22
C PHE A 152 -7.40 -1.06 -14.85
N VAL A 153 -7.66 -2.16 -14.16
CA VAL A 153 -8.14 -2.19 -12.78
C VAL A 153 -7.12 -2.94 -11.95
N LEU A 154 -6.86 -2.48 -10.73
CA LEU A 154 -5.93 -3.16 -9.83
C LEU A 154 -6.61 -4.41 -9.26
N PRO A 155 -5.91 -5.55 -9.10
CA PRO A 155 -6.48 -6.74 -8.48
C PRO A 155 -6.95 -6.46 -7.04
N THR A 156 -8.06 -7.09 -6.65
CA THR A 156 -8.52 -7.08 -5.26
C THR A 156 -7.53 -7.85 -4.37
N TYR A 157 -7.42 -7.45 -3.10
CA TYR A 157 -6.71 -8.26 -2.11
C TYR A 157 -7.56 -9.49 -1.73
N HIS A 158 -6.99 -10.67 -1.83
CA HIS A 158 -7.53 -11.91 -1.32
C HIS A 158 -7.45 -11.92 0.22
N ASP A 159 -6.38 -11.35 0.79
CA ASP A 159 -6.23 -11.26 2.24
C ASP A 159 -7.25 -10.28 2.83
N TYR A 160 -8.01 -10.75 3.82
CA TYR A 160 -9.04 -9.94 4.48
C TYR A 160 -8.44 -8.79 5.30
N GLY A 161 -7.30 -9.00 5.94
CA GLY A 161 -6.59 -7.97 6.70
C GLY A 161 -6.14 -6.82 5.79
N LEU A 162 -5.57 -7.15 4.63
CA LEU A 162 -5.17 -6.18 3.62
C LEU A 162 -6.37 -5.43 3.01
N ARG A 163 -7.52 -6.10 2.82
CA ARG A 163 -8.77 -5.42 2.43
C ARG A 163 -9.26 -4.43 3.49
N LEU A 164 -9.19 -4.80 4.76
CA LEU A 164 -9.61 -3.93 5.87
C LEU A 164 -8.65 -2.74 6.02
N GLU A 165 -7.34 -2.99 5.97
CA GLU A 165 -6.33 -1.93 6.02
C GLU A 165 -6.49 -0.93 4.86
N ARG A 166 -6.76 -1.43 3.66
CA ARG A 166 -7.08 -0.61 2.48
C ARG A 166 -8.26 0.33 2.75
N GLN A 167 -9.36 -0.18 3.31
CA GLN A 167 -10.55 0.63 3.63
C GLN A 167 -10.25 1.69 4.70
N ILE A 168 -9.48 1.35 5.72
CA ILE A 168 -9.07 2.29 6.78
C ILE A 168 -8.23 3.43 6.20
N ARG A 169 -7.50 3.19 5.10
CA ARG A 169 -6.60 4.18 4.46
C ARG A 169 -7.23 4.99 3.35
N PHE A 170 -8.53 4.87 3.08
CA PHE A 170 -9.17 5.65 2.01
C PHE A 170 -8.96 7.15 2.14
N THR A 171 -9.00 7.70 3.35
CA THR A 171 -8.81 9.14 3.64
C THR A 171 -7.36 9.50 3.98
N LYS A 172 -6.46 8.51 4.03
CA LYS A 172 -5.03 8.66 4.32
C LYS A 172 -4.21 7.74 3.40
N PRO A 173 -4.29 7.97 2.08
CA PRO A 173 -3.65 7.06 1.13
C PRO A 173 -2.15 7.05 1.25
N ARG A 174 -1.56 5.88 1.04
CA ARG A 174 -0.11 5.72 0.85
C ARG A 174 0.10 4.86 -0.36
N PHE A 175 0.74 5.38 -1.40
CA PHE A 175 1.06 4.62 -2.60
C PHE A 175 2.15 5.32 -3.41
N SER A 176 2.80 4.59 -4.30
CA SER A 176 3.75 5.15 -5.25
C SER A 176 3.47 4.61 -6.64
N ILE A 177 3.57 5.47 -7.65
CA ILE A 177 3.43 5.13 -9.06
C ILE A 177 4.73 5.52 -9.73
N ILE A 178 5.41 4.57 -10.35
CA ILE A 178 6.69 4.78 -11.02
C ILE A 178 6.54 4.34 -12.46
N PHE A 179 6.96 5.17 -13.38
CA PHE A 179 7.00 4.83 -14.79
C PHE A 179 8.04 5.65 -15.51
N TRP A 180 8.38 5.19 -16.70
CA TRP A 180 9.20 5.91 -17.65
C TRP A 180 8.33 6.49 -18.74
N LEU A 181 8.63 7.72 -19.14
CA LEU A 181 7.98 8.35 -20.26
C LEU A 181 9.00 8.97 -21.21
N TYR A 182 8.63 8.98 -22.50
CA TYR A 182 9.33 9.71 -23.54
C TYR A 182 8.32 10.59 -24.24
N ILE A 183 8.53 11.90 -24.21
CA ILE A 183 7.59 12.86 -24.80
C ILE A 183 8.11 13.29 -26.17
N ASP A 184 7.29 13.10 -27.19
CA ASP A 184 7.48 13.70 -28.50
C ASP A 184 6.85 15.10 -28.54
N GLU A 185 5.55 15.17 -28.26
CA GLU A 185 4.78 16.42 -28.21
C GLU A 185 3.94 16.45 -26.93
N TYR A 186 3.95 17.58 -26.21
CA TYR A 186 3.15 17.73 -24.98
C TYR A 186 1.65 17.65 -25.25
N TYR A 187 1.21 18.15 -26.41
CA TYR A 187 -0.18 18.18 -26.85
C TYR A 187 -0.24 17.83 -28.33
N ALA A 188 -1.32 17.18 -28.75
CA ALA A 188 -1.60 16.99 -30.17
C ALA A 188 -2.09 18.31 -30.78
N SER A 189 -1.46 18.77 -31.86
CA SER A 189 -1.84 20.00 -32.57
C SER A 189 -3.29 20.03 -33.06
N GLU A 190 -3.90 18.87 -33.28
CA GLU A 190 -5.29 18.72 -33.70
C GLU A 190 -6.30 18.81 -32.54
N SER A 191 -5.82 18.93 -31.29
CA SER A 191 -6.65 18.94 -30.09
C SER A 191 -6.84 20.36 -29.56
N LEU A 192 -8.09 20.75 -29.30
CA LEU A 192 -8.43 21.97 -28.57
C LEU A 192 -8.13 21.89 -27.06
N ALA A 193 -7.71 20.72 -26.56
CA ALA A 193 -7.46 20.53 -25.14
C ALA A 193 -6.34 21.44 -24.60
N VAL A 194 -6.50 21.86 -23.35
CA VAL A 194 -5.51 22.68 -22.62
C VAL A 194 -4.46 21.79 -21.94
N HIS A 195 -4.82 20.54 -21.65
CA HIS A 195 -3.97 19.56 -20.99
C HIS A 195 -4.07 18.20 -21.67
N SER A 196 -2.99 17.44 -21.56
CA SER A 196 -2.87 16.06 -22.02
C SER A 196 -2.76 15.13 -20.82
N ALA A 197 -3.48 14.03 -20.83
CA ALA A 197 -3.45 13.05 -19.76
C ALA A 197 -2.23 12.13 -19.85
N ILE A 198 -1.62 11.89 -18.68
CA ILE A 198 -0.55 10.89 -18.49
C ILE A 198 -1.16 9.66 -17.79
N LEU A 199 -1.80 9.89 -16.65
CA LEU A 199 -2.49 8.86 -15.87
C LEU A 199 -3.78 9.45 -15.30
N GLN A 200 -4.89 8.76 -15.46
CA GLN A 200 -6.18 9.16 -14.92
C GLN A 200 -6.77 8.03 -14.10
N HIS A 201 -7.42 8.34 -12.99
CA HIS A 201 -8.29 7.41 -12.29
C HIS A 201 -9.73 7.92 -12.40
N LEU A 202 -10.60 7.14 -13.04
CA LEU A 202 -11.99 7.51 -13.28
C LEU A 202 -12.94 6.52 -12.62
N ALA A 203 -13.96 7.05 -11.95
CA ALA A 203 -15.10 6.25 -11.53
C ALA A 203 -15.88 5.73 -12.75
N PHE A 204 -16.75 4.73 -12.55
CA PHE A 204 -17.54 4.13 -13.64
C PHE A 204 -18.50 5.09 -14.35
N ASN A 205 -18.82 6.24 -13.73
CA ASN A 205 -19.60 7.32 -14.30
C ASN A 205 -18.73 8.44 -14.93
N ASN A 206 -17.44 8.17 -15.17
CA ASN A 206 -16.46 9.11 -15.70
C ASN A 206 -16.18 10.34 -14.80
N THR A 207 -16.43 10.28 -13.50
CA THR A 207 -15.93 11.35 -12.60
C THR A 207 -14.47 11.11 -12.25
N TYR A 208 -13.66 12.18 -12.26
CA TYR A 208 -12.26 12.10 -11.84
C TYR A 208 -12.14 11.68 -10.38
N LEU A 209 -11.17 10.81 -10.13
CA LEU A 209 -10.74 10.34 -8.83
C LEU A 209 -9.25 10.60 -8.65
N THR A 210 -8.78 10.35 -7.43
CA THR A 210 -7.36 10.45 -7.09
C THR A 210 -6.57 9.27 -7.68
N PRO A 211 -5.39 9.47 -8.29
CA PRO A 211 -4.86 10.73 -8.80
C PRO A 211 -5.28 10.99 -10.26
N GLY A 212 -5.32 12.27 -10.65
CA GLY A 212 -5.26 12.69 -12.04
C GLY A 212 -3.91 13.36 -12.34
N ILE A 213 -3.14 12.81 -13.27
CA ILE A 213 -1.82 13.31 -13.66
C ILE A 213 -1.86 13.73 -15.13
N PHE A 214 -1.57 15.01 -15.37
CA PHE A 214 -1.67 15.65 -16.67
C PHE A 214 -0.40 16.43 -17.02
N LEU A 215 -0.33 16.87 -18.26
CA LEU A 215 0.75 17.65 -18.85
C LEU A 215 0.11 18.87 -19.51
N ASN A 216 0.60 20.08 -19.23
CA ASN A 216 0.15 21.27 -19.94
C ASN A 216 0.97 21.53 -21.22
N ARG A 217 0.63 22.61 -21.93
CA ARG A 217 1.27 22.98 -23.20
C ARG A 217 2.71 23.42 -23.02
N GLU A 218 3.09 23.83 -21.83
CA GLU A 218 4.45 24.22 -21.47
C GLU A 218 5.34 23.01 -21.13
N GLY A 219 4.73 21.86 -20.79
CA GLY A 219 5.44 20.65 -20.38
C GLY A 219 5.54 20.49 -18.86
N GLN A 220 4.81 21.27 -18.08
CA GLN A 220 4.70 21.10 -16.64
C GLN A 220 3.72 19.98 -16.33
N ILE A 221 4.06 19.18 -15.32
CA ILE A 221 3.20 18.13 -14.80
C ILE A 221 2.18 18.77 -13.87
N ILE A 222 0.90 18.46 -14.09
CA ILE A 222 -0.21 18.85 -13.23
C ILE A 222 -0.70 17.61 -12.50
N VAL A 223 -0.76 17.67 -11.18
CA VAL A 223 -1.33 16.62 -10.34
C VAL A 223 -2.60 17.17 -9.68
N ASN A 224 -3.72 16.53 -9.99
CA ASN A 224 -5.01 16.76 -9.37
C ASN A 224 -5.32 15.62 -8.40
N MET A 225 -5.58 15.99 -7.16
CA MET A 225 -5.97 15.10 -6.08
C MET A 225 -7.34 15.51 -5.58
N PHE A 226 -8.20 14.54 -5.29
CA PHE A 226 -9.57 14.78 -4.88
C PHE A 226 -9.78 14.28 -3.45
N GLY A 227 -10.51 15.08 -2.67
CA GLY A 227 -11.01 14.71 -1.36
C GLY A 227 -12.22 13.78 -1.47
N ASN A 228 -13.00 13.70 -0.39
CA ASN A 228 -14.17 12.84 -0.33
C ASN A 228 -15.17 13.14 -1.48
N LEU A 229 -15.76 12.10 -2.04
CA LEU A 229 -16.73 12.16 -3.15
C LEU A 229 -17.92 13.09 -2.85
N TYR A 230 -18.28 13.25 -1.59
CA TYR A 230 -19.38 14.11 -1.14
C TYR A 230 -19.01 15.60 -1.15
N ASP A 231 -17.79 15.93 -0.73
CA ASP A 231 -17.35 17.32 -0.59
C ASP A 231 -16.86 17.91 -1.91
N ARG A 232 -16.52 17.04 -2.89
CA ARG A 232 -16.01 17.40 -4.24
C ARG A 232 -14.82 18.37 -4.24
N MET A 233 -14.18 18.57 -3.09
CA MET A 233 -13.00 19.41 -2.98
C MET A 233 -11.83 18.74 -3.67
N GLY A 234 -11.12 19.47 -4.52
CA GLY A 234 -9.93 18.99 -5.21
C GLY A 234 -8.81 20.01 -5.06
N THR A 235 -7.57 19.52 -4.97
CA THR A 235 -6.37 20.35 -5.05
C THR A 235 -5.58 19.97 -6.28
N GLY A 236 -5.24 20.95 -7.10
CA GLY A 236 -4.29 20.81 -8.20
C GLY A 236 -3.01 21.57 -7.89
N ALA A 237 -1.85 20.95 -8.12
CA ALA A 237 -0.59 21.69 -8.19
C ALA A 237 0.22 21.23 -9.39
N ARG A 238 1.17 22.06 -9.81
CA ARG A 238 1.99 21.80 -10.99
C ARG A 238 3.48 21.93 -10.68
N THR A 239 4.31 21.25 -11.47
CA THR A 239 5.76 21.48 -11.46
C THR A 239 6.07 22.89 -11.96
N ILE A 240 7.14 23.48 -11.44
CA ILE A 240 7.66 24.77 -11.92
C ILE A 240 8.35 24.55 -13.27
N GLU A 241 9.23 23.54 -13.31
CA GLU A 241 9.98 23.17 -14.50
C GLU A 241 9.18 22.27 -15.44
N SER A 242 9.54 22.33 -16.71
CA SER A 242 8.95 21.54 -17.77
C SER A 242 9.78 20.28 -18.00
N ILE A 243 9.11 19.15 -18.16
CA ILE A 243 9.76 17.89 -18.50
C ILE A 243 10.41 17.96 -19.89
N ALA A 244 11.57 17.35 -20.10
CA ALA A 244 12.23 17.40 -21.40
C ALA A 244 11.44 16.63 -22.48
N LYS A 245 11.37 17.20 -23.69
CA LYS A 245 11.00 16.45 -24.90
C LYS A 245 12.20 15.66 -25.40
N LYS A 246 11.90 14.59 -26.14
CA LYS A 246 12.88 13.76 -26.84
C LYS A 246 13.91 13.10 -25.92
N ASP A 247 13.61 12.99 -24.64
CA ASP A 247 14.41 12.28 -23.65
C ASP A 247 13.53 11.30 -22.86
N TRP A 248 14.16 10.24 -22.35
CA TRP A 248 13.51 9.34 -21.42
C TRP A 248 13.61 9.89 -20.01
N CYS A 249 12.46 10.06 -19.39
CA CYS A 249 12.37 10.53 -18.02
C CYS A 249 11.67 9.48 -17.17
N ARG A 250 12.29 9.13 -16.05
CA ARG A 250 11.65 8.40 -14.96
C ARG A 250 10.80 9.41 -14.18
N MET A 251 9.50 9.13 -14.06
CA MET A 251 8.61 9.85 -13.17
C MET A 251 8.19 8.94 -12.02
N ALA A 252 8.35 9.44 -10.80
CA ALA A 252 7.83 8.82 -9.59
C ALA A 252 6.83 9.77 -8.94
N PHE A 253 5.58 9.33 -8.82
CA PHE A 253 4.53 10.00 -8.08
C PHE A 253 4.28 9.26 -6.77
N ILE A 254 4.53 9.92 -5.65
CA ILE A 254 4.45 9.33 -4.32
C ILE A 254 3.40 10.09 -3.52
N VAL A 255 2.48 9.35 -2.90
CA VAL A 255 1.48 9.90 -1.99
C VAL A 255 1.72 9.33 -0.60
N ASN A 256 1.83 10.22 0.38
CA ASN A 256 1.92 9.88 1.78
C ASN A 256 0.93 10.74 2.57
N GLU A 257 -0.26 10.17 2.77
CA GLU A 257 -1.41 10.79 3.44
C GLU A 257 -1.85 12.07 2.73
N TYR A 258 -1.58 13.23 3.32
CA TYR A 258 -1.97 14.57 2.83
C TYR A 258 -0.88 15.23 1.99
N LYS A 259 0.26 14.55 1.80
CA LYS A 259 1.40 15.04 1.01
C LYS A 259 1.56 14.20 -0.23
N TRP A 260 1.87 14.83 -1.35
CA TRP A 260 2.41 14.13 -2.51
C TRP A 260 3.69 14.76 -3.02
N ASP A 261 4.52 13.92 -3.62
CA ASP A 261 5.81 14.26 -4.21
C ASP A 261 5.87 13.73 -5.65
N VAL A 262 6.38 14.55 -6.57
CA VAL A 262 6.72 14.19 -7.94
C VAL A 262 8.22 14.33 -8.10
N TYR A 263 8.89 13.26 -8.50
CA TYR A 263 10.30 13.27 -8.90
C TYR A 263 10.40 12.90 -10.37
N ILE A 264 11.12 13.70 -11.15
CA ILE A 264 11.36 13.44 -12.56
C ILE A 264 12.86 13.47 -12.81
N ASN A 265 13.43 12.36 -13.29
CA ASN A 265 14.83 12.26 -13.70
C ASN A 265 14.89 11.88 -15.17
N CYS A 266 15.39 12.80 -16.00
CA CYS A 266 15.61 12.55 -17.43
C CYS A 266 17.04 12.06 -17.65
N LEU A 267 17.30 11.22 -18.66
CA LEU A 267 18.62 10.61 -18.86
C LEU A 267 19.71 11.65 -19.14
N GLN A 268 19.40 12.70 -19.90
CA GLN A 268 20.36 13.74 -20.23
C GLN A 268 20.66 14.66 -19.02
N THR A 269 19.75 14.76 -18.07
CA THR A 269 19.85 15.64 -16.89
C THR A 269 19.61 14.90 -15.58
N TRP A 270 20.11 13.65 -15.50
CA TRP A 270 19.76 12.72 -14.42
C TRP A 270 20.01 13.28 -13.01
N ASP A 271 21.14 13.99 -12.86
CA ASP A 271 21.60 14.57 -11.59
C ASP A 271 20.85 15.86 -11.20
N LYS A 272 19.97 16.37 -12.08
CA LYS A 272 19.14 17.56 -11.85
C LYS A 272 17.66 17.16 -11.92
N PRO A 273 17.13 16.45 -10.91
CA PRO A 273 15.72 16.06 -10.90
C PRO A 273 14.80 17.27 -10.80
N ILE A 274 13.70 17.24 -11.54
CA ILE A 274 12.56 18.12 -11.26
C ILE A 274 11.83 17.54 -10.05
N ILE A 275 11.65 18.36 -9.03
CA ILE A 275 10.98 17.98 -7.78
C ILE A 275 9.79 18.92 -7.58
N ALA A 276 8.62 18.34 -7.36
CA ALA A 276 7.46 19.09 -6.89
C ALA A 276 6.85 18.39 -5.68
N THR A 277 6.68 19.15 -4.62
CA THR A 277 6.09 18.70 -3.36
C THR A 277 4.88 19.54 -3.07
N HIS A 278 3.78 18.90 -2.69
CA HIS A 278 2.58 19.59 -2.25
C HIS A 278 2.01 18.93 -1.01
N THR A 279 1.64 19.77 -0.05
CA THR A 279 0.96 19.39 1.18
C THR A 279 -0.43 19.98 1.13
N SER A 280 -1.44 19.13 1.16
CA SER A 280 -2.83 19.52 1.10
C SER A 280 -3.36 19.98 2.46
N PRO A 281 -4.25 20.97 2.49
CA PRO A 281 -5.05 21.27 3.67
C PRO A 281 -6.22 20.29 3.87
N ILE A 282 -6.53 19.43 2.89
CA ILE A 282 -7.64 18.47 2.95
C ILE A 282 -7.16 17.01 2.97
N TYR A 283 -8.00 16.12 3.48
CA TYR A 283 -7.77 14.68 3.36
C TYR A 283 -8.08 14.20 1.94
N TYR A 284 -7.10 13.57 1.29
CA TYR A 284 -7.31 12.93 0.00
C TYR A 284 -8.10 11.64 0.15
N PHE A 285 -9.05 11.44 -0.75
CA PHE A 285 -9.76 10.18 -0.87
C PHE A 285 -9.17 9.35 -2.00
N PHE A 286 -8.84 8.09 -1.71
CA PHE A 286 -8.33 7.15 -2.68
C PHE A 286 -8.83 5.74 -2.36
N ASP A 287 -9.65 5.22 -3.24
CA ASP A 287 -10.05 3.81 -3.27
C ASP A 287 -9.55 3.22 -4.60
N ASP A 288 -8.51 2.39 -4.54
CA ASP A 288 -7.85 1.77 -5.68
C ASP A 288 -8.69 0.72 -6.44
N GLN A 289 -9.94 0.50 -6.00
CA GLN A 289 -10.94 -0.37 -6.62
C GLN A 289 -12.17 0.41 -7.10
N LEU A 290 -12.25 1.71 -6.80
CA LEU A 290 -13.37 2.55 -7.17
C LEU A 290 -13.21 3.03 -8.62
N GLY A 291 -13.37 2.15 -9.60
CA GLY A 291 -13.31 2.51 -11.01
C GLY A 291 -12.09 1.99 -11.75
N THR A 292 -11.61 2.74 -12.73
CA THR A 292 -10.62 2.29 -13.71
C THR A 292 -9.50 3.31 -13.85
N PHE A 293 -8.26 2.81 -13.86
CA PHE A 293 -7.09 3.60 -14.19
C PHE A 293 -6.87 3.60 -15.71
N ILE A 294 -6.44 4.74 -16.24
CA ILE A 294 -6.23 4.94 -17.67
C ILE A 294 -4.86 5.58 -17.87
N VAL A 295 -3.97 4.90 -18.59
CA VAL A 295 -2.71 5.48 -19.05
C VAL A 295 -2.93 6.18 -20.39
N GLY A 296 -2.62 7.47 -20.46
CA GLY A 296 -2.88 8.30 -21.63
C GLY A 296 -4.30 8.85 -21.69
N GLY A 297 -4.89 8.85 -22.87
CA GLY A 297 -6.14 9.55 -23.16
C GLY A 297 -7.38 8.79 -22.72
N SER A 298 -8.45 9.53 -22.47
CA SER A 298 -9.79 9.01 -22.15
C SER A 298 -10.83 9.80 -22.96
N VAL A 299 -12.10 9.44 -22.80
CA VAL A 299 -13.23 10.22 -23.34
C VAL A 299 -13.23 11.69 -22.90
N LEU A 300 -12.58 12.01 -21.77
CA LEU A 300 -12.55 13.36 -21.20
C LEU A 300 -11.34 14.18 -21.64
N THR A 301 -10.18 13.54 -21.77
CA THR A 301 -8.90 14.24 -22.00
C THR A 301 -8.02 13.43 -22.94
N PRO A 302 -7.45 14.03 -24.01
CA PRO A 302 -6.51 13.35 -24.89
C PRO A 302 -5.18 13.03 -24.21
N SER A 303 -4.42 12.09 -24.75
CA SER A 303 -3.03 11.82 -24.34
C SER A 303 -2.05 12.88 -24.87
N PHE A 304 -0.81 12.83 -24.39
CA PHE A 304 0.33 13.43 -25.10
C PHE A 304 0.81 12.50 -26.22
N ARG A 305 1.69 12.99 -27.11
CA ARG A 305 2.33 12.12 -28.10
C ARG A 305 3.67 11.64 -27.57
N GLY A 306 3.88 10.33 -27.54
CA GLY A 306 5.10 9.75 -27.01
C GLY A 306 4.92 8.31 -26.55
N PHE A 307 5.65 7.93 -25.51
CA PHE A 307 5.66 6.58 -24.97
C PHE A 307 5.59 6.58 -23.45
N ILE A 308 4.95 5.56 -22.88
CA ILE A 308 5.05 5.19 -21.47
C ILE A 308 5.55 3.75 -21.37
N SER A 309 6.44 3.46 -20.43
CA SER A 309 6.97 2.11 -20.19
C SER A 309 7.22 1.89 -18.70
N GLN A 310 7.32 0.61 -18.30
CA GLN A 310 7.65 0.19 -16.93
C GLN A 310 6.78 0.86 -15.86
N LEU A 311 5.46 0.81 -16.06
CA LEU A 311 4.52 1.38 -15.12
C LEU A 311 4.24 0.40 -13.98
N ASP A 312 4.75 0.74 -12.81
CA ASP A 312 4.65 -0.02 -11.58
C ASP A 312 3.87 0.78 -10.53
N ILE A 313 2.95 0.11 -9.85
CA ILE A 313 2.16 0.68 -8.75
C ILE A 313 2.48 -0.06 -7.47
N TYR A 314 3.07 0.66 -6.52
CA TYR A 314 3.33 0.21 -5.16
C TYR A 314 2.12 0.56 -4.30
N ARG A 315 1.35 -0.46 -3.93
CA ARG A 315 0.16 -0.27 -3.09
C ARG A 315 0.59 -0.14 -1.64
N ARG A 316 -0.04 0.76 -0.89
CA ARG A 316 0.20 1.02 0.56
C ARG A 316 1.59 1.57 0.91
N ILE A 317 2.53 1.62 -0.03
CA ILE A 317 3.90 2.04 0.20
C ILE A 317 4.12 3.43 -0.42
N ALA A 318 4.49 4.38 0.42
CA ALA A 318 5.06 5.65 -0.01
C ALA A 318 6.59 5.49 -0.01
N LEU A 319 7.18 5.37 -1.20
CA LEU A 319 8.63 5.22 -1.37
C LEU A 319 9.35 6.53 -1.04
N THR A 320 10.61 6.43 -0.62
CA THR A 320 11.51 7.58 -0.57
C THR A 320 12.32 7.70 -1.87
N TYR A 321 12.92 8.87 -2.11
CA TYR A 321 13.71 9.11 -3.32
C TYR A 321 14.86 8.10 -3.48
N GLU A 322 15.48 7.69 -2.38
CA GLU A 322 16.59 6.72 -2.35
C GLU A 322 16.16 5.31 -2.75
N GLN A 323 14.89 4.97 -2.54
CA GLN A 323 14.30 3.68 -2.88
C GLN A 323 13.87 3.59 -4.35
N LEU A 324 13.88 4.72 -5.09
CA LEU A 324 13.43 4.74 -6.47
C LEU A 324 14.41 4.00 -7.40
N PRO A 325 13.91 3.16 -8.32
CA PRO A 325 14.76 2.41 -9.24
C PRO A 325 15.56 3.38 -10.13
N LYS A 326 16.88 3.28 -10.09
CA LYS A 326 17.79 4.22 -10.80
C LYS A 326 17.99 3.90 -12.28
N LYS A 327 17.57 2.73 -12.75
CA LYS A 327 17.82 2.28 -14.13
C LYS A 327 16.51 1.89 -14.80
N LEU A 328 16.37 2.31 -16.04
CA LEU A 328 15.38 1.77 -16.97
C LEU A 328 15.82 0.33 -17.29
N ASN A 329 14.95 -0.67 -17.16
CA ASN A 329 15.34 -2.02 -17.59
C ASN A 329 15.42 -2.04 -19.14
N HIS A 330 16.62 -2.26 -19.69
CA HIS A 330 17.07 -1.75 -21.00
C HIS A 330 16.75 -2.60 -22.25
N SER A 331 15.87 -3.61 -22.20
CA SER A 331 15.73 -4.55 -23.33
C SER A 331 15.20 -3.93 -24.63
N PHE A 332 14.56 -2.75 -24.57
CA PHE A 332 13.82 -2.17 -25.70
C PHE A 332 14.33 -0.80 -26.19
N MET A 333 15.26 -0.15 -25.48
CA MET A 333 15.84 1.14 -25.89
C MET A 333 16.51 1.15 -27.27
N PRO A 334 17.27 0.12 -27.68
CA PRO A 334 17.94 0.11 -28.99
C PRO A 334 16.97 0.15 -30.18
N TYR A 335 15.73 -0.32 -29.98
CA TYR A 335 14.73 -0.38 -31.04
C TYR A 335 13.88 0.90 -31.12
N LEU A 336 14.05 1.85 -30.20
CA LEU A 336 13.19 3.02 -30.17
C LEU A 336 13.39 3.98 -31.35
N PRO A 337 14.62 4.26 -31.84
CA PRO A 337 14.81 5.04 -33.05
C PRO A 337 14.11 4.39 -34.26
N SER A 338 14.19 3.07 -34.39
CA SER A 338 13.51 2.35 -35.47
C SER A 338 12.00 2.27 -35.29
N ILE A 339 11.48 2.24 -34.05
CA ILE A 339 10.05 2.34 -33.76
C ILE A 339 9.52 3.75 -34.07
N ILE A 340 10.24 4.81 -33.69
CA ILE A 340 9.88 6.19 -33.99
C ILE A 340 9.91 6.42 -35.50
N GLN A 341 10.93 5.91 -36.19
CA GLN A 341 11.02 5.97 -37.64
C GLN A 341 9.86 5.21 -38.30
N LYS A 342 9.61 3.95 -37.92
CA LYS A 342 8.48 3.16 -38.45
C LYS A 342 7.13 3.77 -38.13
N SER A 343 6.93 4.37 -36.96
CA SER A 343 5.67 5.06 -36.64
C SER A 343 5.47 6.29 -37.53
N SER A 344 6.54 7.03 -37.83
CA SER A 344 6.51 8.16 -38.76
C SER A 344 6.22 7.72 -40.20
N GLU A 345 6.76 6.58 -40.63
CA GLU A 345 6.49 5.97 -41.94
C GLU A 345 5.04 5.47 -42.03
N CYS A 346 4.55 4.77 -41.01
CA CYS A 346 3.14 4.37 -40.91
C CYS A 346 2.20 5.58 -40.94
N LYS A 347 2.57 6.69 -40.30
CA LYS A 347 1.79 7.94 -40.33
C LYS A 347 1.73 8.53 -41.74
N ARG A 348 2.85 8.52 -42.49
CA ARG A 348 2.86 8.95 -43.90
C ARG A 348 1.97 8.06 -44.75
N HIS A 349 2.06 6.75 -44.59
CA HIS A 349 1.22 5.80 -45.33
C HIS A 349 -0.27 5.97 -45.00
N PHE A 350 -0.63 6.05 -43.72
CA PHE A 350 -2.01 6.27 -43.29
C PHE A 350 -2.57 7.59 -43.84
N ASN A 351 -1.81 8.68 -43.76
CA ASN A 351 -2.22 9.99 -44.28
C ASN A 351 -2.38 9.98 -45.82
N SER A 352 -1.50 9.29 -46.54
CA SER A 352 -1.63 9.12 -47.99
C SER A 352 -2.89 8.31 -48.37
N PHE A 353 -3.22 7.30 -47.57
CA PHE A 353 -4.42 6.49 -47.77
C PHE A 353 -5.70 7.29 -47.49
N THR A 354 -5.74 8.09 -46.42
CA THR A 354 -6.89 8.96 -46.13
C THR A 354 -7.08 10.05 -47.18
N GLN A 355 -6.00 10.67 -47.66
CA GLN A 355 -6.09 11.64 -48.77
C GLN A 355 -6.59 11.00 -50.07
N SER A 356 -6.11 9.79 -50.39
CA SER A 356 -6.57 9.04 -51.57
C SER A 356 -8.05 8.71 -51.47
N ARG A 357 -8.53 8.38 -50.26
CA ARG A 357 -9.94 8.08 -50.00
C ARG A 357 -10.83 9.33 -50.06
N GLU A 358 -10.38 10.46 -49.50
CA GLU A 358 -11.09 11.74 -49.63
C GLU A 358 -11.17 12.21 -51.09
N GLN A 359 -10.11 12.01 -51.86
CA GLN A 359 -10.10 12.27 -53.31
C GLN A 359 -11.06 11.34 -54.06
N ALA A 360 -11.12 10.06 -53.70
CA ALA A 360 -12.07 9.11 -54.27
C ALA A 360 -13.52 9.46 -53.93
N ASP A 361 -13.79 9.89 -52.70
CA ASP A 361 -15.13 10.32 -52.27
C ASP A 361 -15.56 11.63 -52.95
N LEU A 362 -14.63 12.57 -53.15
CA LEU A 362 -14.86 13.80 -53.94
C LEU A 362 -15.10 13.49 -55.43
N PHE A 363 -14.39 12.52 -55.99
CA PHE A 363 -14.59 12.06 -57.36
C PHE A 363 -15.96 11.38 -57.54
N ASN A 364 -16.34 10.50 -56.61
CA ASN A 364 -17.66 9.85 -56.63
C ASN A 364 -18.81 10.85 -56.47
N LYS A 365 -18.65 11.88 -55.63
CA LYS A 365 -19.64 12.98 -55.52
C LYS A 365 -19.78 13.77 -56.83
N ARG A 366 -18.69 13.96 -57.58
CA ARG A 366 -18.75 14.62 -58.90
C ARG A 366 -19.40 13.76 -59.98
N ILE A 367 -19.27 12.44 -59.90
CA ILE A 367 -19.98 11.51 -60.79
C ILE A 367 -21.48 11.52 -60.51
N GLN A 368 -21.90 11.59 -59.25
CA GLN A 368 -23.32 11.65 -58.88
C GLN A 368 -24.01 12.99 -59.19
N GLN A 369 -23.26 14.02 -59.55
CA GLN A 369 -23.76 15.35 -59.92
C GLN A 369 -23.81 15.60 -61.43
N LYS A 370 -23.37 14.63 -62.24
CA LYS A 370 -23.55 14.58 -63.70
C LYS A 370 -24.62 13.55 -64.02
#